data_AF-A0A2E8VDX1-F1
#
_entry.id   AF-A0A2E8VDX1-F1
#
_cell.length_a   1.000
_cell.length_b   1.000
_cell.length_c   1.000
_cell.angle_alpha   90.00
_cell.angle_beta   90.00
_cell.angle_gamma   90.00
#
_symmetry.space_group_name_H-M   'P 1'
#
loop_
_entity.id
_entity.type
_entity.pdbx_description
1 polymer ?
#
loop_
_entity_poly.entity_id
_entity_poly.type
_entity_poly.pdbx_seq_one_letter_code
_entity_poly.pdbx_strand_id
1 'polypeptide(L)'
;MDDVFLNQIKAYKNTQSSKYIPVRGDEILTRVFEFEKYFVSTKIDGHLCFILKKGKEIVITNFNGKLFDRSELIDELNKNIGGNDGLFVGEIYAYKNGERTRSFDLTKGLSQTNTIIKIGVFDLLQYNGKTFEESEWGEKKKIIEDLFSKGEIIHAVKEIELTSRKEIVNEFNQRVNDNNQEGIIVRGLNGPTFKIKPTLTFDFVVLGFALGYSDDFTLLKELLFGVLIKENTFLITGKVSTGFSMEQRKSLVKDLEKIKVSSKVIETSGSNIPFTMIKPSLVIEIESLDIINSNTDGVISKSVLSFDTEFSKINNSPSVSLISPIFKGIREDKEVTENQTGLSQITRIIELVDEKNKKQSKKPSLIIKKEIYLKETKGVKMIKKYFLWETNSDSSTYPRYVFYKIDYSPTRSDKLQRDVKISNNLDQMNKIYQKQIDLDIKKGWKIF
;
A
#
# COMPACT_ATOMS: atom_id res chain seq x y z
N MET A 1 -14.54 -27.23 10.78
CA MET A 1 -14.96 -26.51 9.56
C MET A 1 -14.64 -27.40 8.37
N ASP A 2 -15.63 -27.73 7.55
CA ASP A 2 -15.49 -28.62 6.38
C ASP A 2 -14.60 -27.97 5.29
N ASP A 3 -13.71 -28.74 4.66
CA ASP A 3 -12.84 -28.26 3.57
C ASP A 3 -13.65 -27.74 2.38
N VAL A 4 -14.84 -28.32 2.14
CA VAL A 4 -15.77 -27.87 1.09
C VAL A 4 -16.22 -26.42 1.35
N PHE A 5 -16.55 -26.11 2.60
CA PHE A 5 -16.96 -24.76 3.00
C PHE A 5 -15.82 -23.75 2.84
N LEU A 6 -14.62 -24.11 3.32
CA LEU A 6 -13.46 -23.23 3.21
C LEU A 6 -13.09 -22.95 1.75
N ASN A 7 -13.25 -23.94 0.86
CA ASN A 7 -13.05 -23.77 -0.58
C ASN A 7 -14.11 -22.85 -1.20
N GLN A 8 -15.38 -22.97 -0.79
CA GLN A 8 -16.45 -22.09 -1.27
C GLN A 8 -16.23 -20.62 -0.91
N ILE A 9 -15.85 -20.31 0.34
CA ILE A 9 -15.60 -18.92 0.75
C ILE A 9 -14.34 -18.33 0.10
N LYS A 10 -13.29 -19.14 -0.11
CA LYS A 10 -12.09 -18.74 -0.85
C LYS A 10 -12.41 -18.48 -2.32
N ALA A 11 -13.22 -19.34 -2.94
CA ALA A 11 -13.69 -19.14 -4.30
C ALA A 11 -14.45 -17.82 -4.42
N TYR A 12 -15.42 -17.55 -3.54
CA TYR A 12 -16.17 -16.30 -3.52
C TYR A 12 -15.25 -15.07 -3.45
N LYS A 13 -14.26 -15.09 -2.54
CA LYS A 13 -13.32 -13.97 -2.43
C LYS A 13 -12.57 -13.74 -3.75
N ASN A 14 -12.07 -14.81 -4.37
CA ASN A 14 -11.26 -14.75 -5.58
C ASN A 14 -12.07 -14.45 -6.84
N THR A 15 -13.35 -14.78 -6.89
CA THR A 15 -14.17 -14.68 -8.11
C THR A 15 -15.25 -13.61 -8.08
N GLN A 16 -15.70 -13.16 -6.90
CA GLN A 16 -16.78 -12.19 -6.76
C GLN A 16 -16.29 -10.88 -6.13
N SER A 17 -15.78 -10.92 -4.90
CA SER A 17 -15.36 -9.69 -4.21
C SER A 17 -14.18 -8.98 -4.88
N SER A 18 -13.29 -9.74 -5.54
CA SER A 18 -12.13 -9.22 -6.27
C SER A 18 -12.51 -8.53 -7.58
N LYS A 19 -13.67 -8.87 -8.18
CA LYS A 19 -14.13 -8.33 -9.46
C LYS A 19 -14.79 -6.97 -9.35
N TYR A 20 -14.99 -6.45 -8.14
CA TYR A 20 -15.65 -5.16 -7.95
C TYR A 20 -14.80 -4.06 -8.59
N ILE A 21 -15.35 -3.42 -9.62
CA ILE A 21 -14.64 -2.45 -10.45
C ILE A 21 -14.46 -1.16 -9.63
N PRO A 22 -13.21 -0.72 -9.33
CA PRO A 22 -12.98 0.53 -8.64
C PRO A 22 -13.27 1.72 -9.55
N VAL A 23 -14.10 2.64 -9.07
CA VAL A 23 -14.49 3.88 -9.77
C VAL A 23 -14.33 5.06 -8.81
N ARG A 24 -13.82 6.19 -9.32
CA ARG A 24 -13.78 7.45 -8.56
C ARG A 24 -15.11 8.18 -8.66
N GLY A 25 -15.46 8.97 -7.65
CA GLY A 25 -16.72 9.73 -7.65
C GLY A 25 -16.94 10.63 -8.87
N ASP A 26 -15.87 11.22 -9.43
CA ASP A 26 -15.89 12.04 -10.63
C ASP A 26 -15.95 11.23 -11.94
N GLU A 27 -15.70 9.91 -11.87
CA GLU A 27 -15.71 9.00 -13.01
C GLU A 27 -17.02 8.23 -13.16
N ILE A 28 -18.03 8.48 -12.31
CA ILE A 28 -19.31 7.74 -12.33
C ILE A 28 -19.94 7.77 -13.72
N LEU A 29 -20.01 8.95 -14.36
CA LEU A 29 -20.65 9.14 -15.66
C LEU A 29 -19.82 8.63 -16.85
N THR A 30 -18.58 8.21 -16.64
CA THR A 30 -17.70 7.74 -17.73
C THR A 30 -17.32 6.27 -17.58
N ARG A 31 -17.25 5.75 -16.36
CA ARG A 31 -16.77 4.38 -16.07
C ARG A 31 -17.85 3.43 -15.57
N VAL A 32 -18.96 3.93 -15.02
CA VAL A 32 -20.13 3.07 -14.75
C VAL A 32 -20.89 2.86 -16.06
N PHE A 33 -21.14 1.61 -16.41
CA PHE A 33 -21.89 1.26 -17.62
C PHE A 33 -23.37 1.62 -17.48
N GLU A 34 -24.07 1.81 -18.60
CA GLU A 34 -25.51 2.06 -18.62
C GLU A 34 -26.26 0.74 -18.37
N PHE A 35 -27.19 0.73 -17.40
CA PHE A 35 -28.07 -0.39 -17.09
C PHE A 35 -29.50 0.12 -16.89
N GLU A 36 -30.49 -0.75 -17.10
CA GLU A 36 -31.90 -0.41 -16.84
C GLU A 36 -32.16 -0.08 -15.37
N LYS A 37 -31.44 -0.76 -14.47
CA LYS A 37 -31.54 -0.56 -13.02
C LYS A 37 -30.17 -0.72 -12.36
N TYR A 38 -30.02 0.01 -11.26
CA TYR A 38 -28.89 -0.06 -10.35
C TYR A 38 -29.40 -0.32 -8.94
N PHE A 39 -28.69 -1.17 -8.21
CA PHE A 39 -28.88 -1.35 -6.78
C PHE A 39 -27.72 -0.69 -6.05
N VAL A 40 -28.03 0.30 -5.21
CA VAL A 40 -27.02 1.15 -4.56
C VAL A 40 -27.11 1.04 -3.05
N SER A 41 -25.99 0.69 -2.42
CA SER A 41 -25.82 0.64 -0.97
C SER A 41 -24.61 1.45 -0.51
N THR A 42 -24.59 1.81 0.77
CA THR A 42 -23.40 2.40 1.39
C THR A 42 -22.32 1.32 1.50
N LYS A 43 -21.09 1.65 1.12
CA LYS A 43 -19.96 0.75 1.36
C LYS A 43 -19.59 0.79 2.84
N ILE A 44 -19.85 -0.30 3.55
CA ILE A 44 -19.41 -0.46 4.94
C ILE A 44 -17.88 -0.63 4.95
N ASP A 45 -17.20 0.05 5.87
CA ASP A 45 -15.75 -0.10 6.10
C ASP A 45 -15.52 -1.01 7.30
N GLY A 46 -15.40 -2.31 7.01
CA GLY A 46 -15.21 -3.37 7.98
C GLY A 46 -14.30 -4.46 7.43
N HIS A 47 -14.55 -5.71 7.82
CA HIS A 47 -13.92 -6.88 7.23
C HIS A 47 -14.98 -7.77 6.59
N LEU A 48 -14.66 -8.32 5.42
CA LEU A 48 -15.46 -9.36 4.79
C LEU A 48 -15.58 -10.58 5.72
N CYS A 49 -16.82 -10.99 6.00
CA CYS A 49 -17.14 -12.18 6.78
C CYS A 49 -18.16 -13.08 6.07
N PHE A 50 -18.15 -14.35 6.46
CA PHE A 50 -19.07 -15.38 6.01
C PHE A 50 -19.80 -15.94 7.22
N ILE A 51 -21.11 -16.12 7.08
CA ILE A 51 -21.96 -16.72 8.08
C ILE A 51 -22.44 -18.07 7.54
N LEU A 52 -22.09 -19.14 8.23
CA LEU A 52 -22.57 -20.49 7.97
C LEU A 52 -23.55 -20.89 9.06
N LYS A 53 -24.77 -21.27 8.67
CA LYS A 53 -25.75 -21.93 9.52
C LYS A 53 -26.03 -23.31 8.95
N LYS A 54 -25.77 -24.36 9.74
CA LYS A 54 -26.06 -25.76 9.37
C LYS A 54 -26.62 -26.52 10.57
N GLY A 55 -27.89 -26.90 10.52
CA GLY A 55 -28.59 -27.53 11.65
C GLY A 55 -28.58 -26.61 12.87
N LYS A 56 -27.87 -26.99 13.95
CA LYS A 56 -27.71 -26.16 15.15
C LYS A 56 -26.41 -25.36 15.17
N GLU A 57 -25.51 -25.59 14.22
CA GLU A 57 -24.19 -24.97 14.20
C GLU A 57 -24.25 -23.61 13.48
N ILE A 58 -23.67 -22.59 14.11
CA ILE A 58 -23.47 -21.26 13.52
C ILE A 58 -22.00 -20.92 13.60
N VAL A 59 -21.43 -20.50 12.47
CA VAL A 59 -20.04 -20.08 12.37
C VAL A 59 -19.95 -18.76 11.63
N ILE A 60 -19.25 -17.80 12.23
CA ILE A 60 -18.88 -16.53 11.59
C ILE A 60 -17.37 -16.54 11.39
N THR A 61 -16.92 -16.33 10.15
CA THR A 61 -15.51 -16.46 9.81
C THR A 61 -15.07 -15.45 8.76
N ASN A 62 -13.78 -15.15 8.70
CA ASN A 62 -13.20 -14.47 7.55
C ASN A 62 -12.89 -15.46 6.41
N PHE A 63 -12.46 -14.95 5.26
CA PHE A 63 -12.11 -15.77 4.10
C PHE A 63 -10.96 -16.80 4.33
N ASN A 64 -10.18 -16.64 5.41
CA ASN A 64 -9.09 -17.54 5.79
C ASN A 64 -9.53 -18.61 6.81
N GLY A 65 -10.79 -18.61 7.23
CA GLY A 65 -11.29 -19.54 8.25
C GLY A 65 -11.09 -19.07 9.70
N LYS A 66 -10.54 -17.86 9.93
CA LYS A 66 -10.43 -17.30 11.29
C LYS A 66 -11.82 -16.94 11.82
N LEU A 67 -12.18 -17.51 12.96
CA LEU A 67 -13.46 -17.31 13.61
C LEU A 67 -13.59 -15.91 14.23
N PHE A 68 -14.80 -15.37 14.17
CA PHE A 68 -15.23 -14.23 14.97
C PHE A 68 -16.13 -14.75 16.10
N ASP A 69 -15.56 -14.88 17.30
CA ASP A 69 -16.24 -15.47 18.45
C ASP A 69 -16.92 -14.37 19.30
N ARG A 70 -18.20 -14.13 19.03
CA ARG A 70 -19.04 -13.13 19.71
C ARG A 70 -20.44 -13.73 19.91
N SER A 71 -20.77 -14.04 21.16
CA SER A 71 -22.02 -14.74 21.51
C SER A 71 -23.26 -13.96 21.10
N GLU A 72 -23.23 -12.63 21.21
CA GLU A 72 -24.35 -11.78 20.82
C GLU A 72 -24.70 -11.91 19.33
N LEU A 73 -23.69 -12.06 18.46
CA LEU A 73 -23.89 -12.26 17.03
C LEU A 73 -24.52 -13.63 16.75
N ILE A 74 -24.03 -14.67 17.44
CA ILE A 74 -24.54 -16.04 17.29
C ILE A 74 -26.00 -16.13 17.74
N ASP A 75 -26.35 -15.47 18.84
CA ASP A 75 -27.72 -15.46 19.38
C ASP A 75 -28.70 -14.77 18.42
N GLU A 76 -28.32 -13.64 17.81
CA GLU A 76 -29.16 -12.96 16.84
C GLU A 76 -29.29 -13.75 15.52
N LEU A 77 -28.21 -14.37 15.04
CA LEU A 77 -28.28 -15.26 13.86
C LEU A 77 -29.22 -16.45 14.09
N ASN A 78 -29.22 -17.05 15.28
CA ASN A 78 -30.14 -18.12 15.63
C ASN A 78 -31.60 -17.66 15.56
N LYS A 79 -31.90 -16.43 16.00
CA LYS A 79 -33.24 -15.85 15.92
C LYS A 79 -33.65 -15.52 14.49
N ASN A 80 -32.75 -14.90 13.73
CA ASN A 80 -33.03 -14.43 12.37
C ASN A 80 -33.14 -15.58 11.36
N ILE A 81 -32.19 -16.51 11.35
CA ILE A 81 -32.16 -17.64 10.39
C ILE A 81 -33.04 -18.79 10.86
N GLY A 82 -33.20 -18.95 12.18
CA GLY A 82 -34.04 -20.00 12.78
C GLY A 82 -33.54 -21.42 12.45
N GLY A 83 -34.48 -22.29 12.08
CA GLY A 83 -34.19 -23.69 11.71
C GLY A 83 -33.59 -23.87 10.32
N ASN A 84 -33.49 -22.79 9.53
CA ASN A 84 -33.00 -22.85 8.15
C ASN A 84 -31.48 -23.04 8.11
N ASP A 85 -31.00 -23.54 6.97
CA ASP A 85 -29.58 -23.65 6.66
C ASP A 85 -29.20 -22.61 5.61
N GLY A 86 -27.99 -22.07 5.70
CA GLY A 86 -27.53 -21.10 4.72
C GLY A 86 -26.08 -20.67 4.85
N LEU A 87 -25.57 -20.12 3.76
CA LEU A 87 -24.27 -19.50 3.66
C LEU A 87 -24.42 -18.07 3.14
N PHE A 88 -24.24 -17.12 4.04
CA PHE A 88 -24.41 -15.69 3.79
C PHE A 88 -23.06 -14.99 3.77
N VAL A 89 -23.01 -13.85 3.08
CA VAL A 89 -21.84 -12.97 3.02
C VAL A 89 -22.22 -11.62 3.59
N GLY A 90 -21.36 -11.09 4.44
CA GLY A 90 -21.56 -9.78 5.04
C GLY A 90 -20.25 -9.07 5.32
N GLU A 91 -20.37 -7.82 5.73
CA GLU A 91 -19.27 -7.02 6.25
C GLU A 91 -19.44 -6.92 7.77
N ILE A 92 -18.48 -7.43 8.54
CA ILE A 92 -18.44 -7.23 10.00
C ILE A 92 -17.71 -5.92 10.30
N TYR A 93 -18.23 -5.10 11.21
CA TYR A 93 -17.69 -3.77 11.49
C TYR A 93 -17.91 -3.33 12.94
N ALA A 94 -17.05 -2.44 13.43
CA ALA A 94 -17.26 -1.76 14.71
C ALA A 94 -18.25 -0.61 14.50
N TYR A 95 -19.29 -0.56 15.33
CA TYR A 95 -20.34 0.46 15.27
C TYR A 95 -20.17 1.49 16.38
N LYS A 96 -20.23 2.76 16.00
CA LYS A 96 -20.33 3.91 16.89
C LYS A 96 -21.40 4.84 16.32
N ASN A 97 -22.33 5.27 17.17
CA ASN A 97 -23.48 6.05 16.70
C ASN A 97 -23.04 7.38 16.10
N GLY A 98 -23.50 7.68 14.88
CA GLY A 98 -23.17 8.92 14.17
C GLY A 98 -21.75 9.01 13.59
N GLU A 99 -20.91 7.98 13.78
CA GLU A 99 -19.55 7.96 13.25
C GLU A 99 -19.43 7.08 12.00
N ARG A 100 -18.52 7.47 11.10
CA ARG A 100 -18.13 6.66 9.95
C ARG A 100 -17.48 5.36 10.45
N THR A 101 -17.87 4.24 9.86
CA THR A 101 -17.21 2.95 10.14
C THR A 101 -15.77 2.97 9.63
N ARG A 102 -14.89 2.28 10.36
CA ARG A 102 -13.47 2.13 10.01
C ARG A 102 -13.02 0.70 10.28
N SER A 103 -12.39 0.05 9.32
CA SER A 103 -11.88 -1.32 9.46
C SER A 103 -10.83 -1.47 10.58
N PHE A 104 -10.04 -0.42 10.86
CA PHE A 104 -9.09 -0.44 11.98
C PHE A 104 -9.77 -0.38 13.36
N ASP A 105 -10.94 0.26 13.47
CA ASP A 105 -11.71 0.27 14.73
C ASP A 105 -12.22 -1.13 15.07
N LEU A 106 -12.60 -1.93 14.07
CA LEU A 106 -12.91 -3.34 14.25
C LEU A 106 -11.69 -4.12 14.76
N THR A 107 -10.52 -3.88 14.19
CA THR A 107 -9.29 -4.59 14.59
C THR A 107 -8.97 -4.37 16.07
N LYS A 108 -9.15 -3.15 16.57
CA LYS A 108 -9.03 -2.84 18.01
C LYS A 108 -10.17 -3.47 18.81
N GLY A 109 -11.39 -3.30 18.32
CA GLY A 109 -12.63 -3.68 19.00
C GLY A 109 -12.85 -5.18 19.15
N LEU A 110 -12.27 -6.01 18.29
CA LEU A 110 -12.34 -7.47 18.41
C LEU A 110 -11.70 -7.99 19.70
N SER A 111 -10.73 -7.26 20.27
CA SER A 111 -10.11 -7.59 21.55
C SER A 111 -10.83 -6.99 22.77
N GLN A 112 -11.84 -6.15 22.55
CA GLN A 112 -12.51 -5.38 23.59
C GLN A 112 -13.99 -5.77 23.70
N THR A 113 -14.43 -6.17 24.89
CA THR A 113 -15.82 -6.61 25.14
C THR A 113 -16.85 -5.50 24.95
N ASN A 114 -16.46 -4.23 25.15
CA ASN A 114 -17.39 -3.09 25.10
C ASN A 114 -17.60 -2.50 23.70
N THR A 115 -16.87 -2.98 22.69
CA THR A 115 -17.09 -2.51 21.31
C THR A 115 -18.35 -3.14 20.75
N ILE A 116 -19.30 -2.32 20.30
CA ILE A 116 -20.48 -2.79 19.59
C ILE A 116 -20.04 -3.24 18.20
N ILE A 117 -20.21 -4.53 17.89
CA ILE A 117 -19.88 -5.10 16.59
C ILE A 117 -21.18 -5.43 15.88
N LYS A 118 -21.27 -5.08 14.60
CA LYS A 118 -22.41 -5.35 13.74
C LYS A 118 -21.99 -6.08 12.47
N ILE A 119 -22.95 -6.73 11.81
CA ILE A 119 -22.78 -7.34 10.49
C ILE A 119 -23.83 -6.80 9.54
N GLY A 120 -23.38 -6.22 8.42
CA GLY A 120 -24.24 -5.90 7.28
C GLY A 120 -24.20 -7.06 6.28
N VAL A 121 -25.29 -7.81 6.16
CA VAL A 121 -25.42 -8.91 5.20
C VAL A 121 -25.78 -8.34 3.82
N PHE A 122 -24.99 -8.68 2.81
CA PHE A 122 -25.14 -8.11 1.45
C PHE A 122 -25.13 -9.15 0.32
N ASP A 123 -24.90 -10.44 0.61
CA ASP A 123 -24.97 -11.49 -0.41
C ASP A 123 -25.34 -12.86 0.20
N LEU A 124 -25.74 -13.79 -0.67
CA LEU A 124 -26.20 -15.13 -0.33
C LEU A 124 -25.63 -16.15 -1.34
N LEU A 125 -24.98 -17.19 -0.82
CA LEU A 125 -24.45 -18.28 -1.63
C LEU A 125 -25.35 -19.50 -1.61
N GLN A 126 -25.87 -19.85 -0.43
CA GLN A 126 -26.75 -21.01 -0.26
C GLN A 126 -27.86 -20.72 0.74
N TYR A 127 -29.04 -21.27 0.51
CA TYR A 127 -30.16 -21.23 1.45
C TYR A 127 -31.03 -22.47 1.27
N ASN A 128 -31.31 -23.19 2.35
CA ASN A 128 -32.16 -24.40 2.38
C ASN A 128 -31.87 -25.40 1.24
N GLY A 129 -30.59 -25.67 1.00
CA GLY A 129 -30.13 -26.63 -0.02
C GLY A 129 -30.04 -26.09 -1.45
N LYS A 130 -30.58 -24.89 -1.74
CA LYS A 130 -30.36 -24.20 -3.02
C LYS A 130 -29.03 -23.45 -2.99
N THR A 131 -28.24 -23.59 -4.05
CA THR A 131 -27.06 -22.74 -4.33
C THR A 131 -27.47 -21.67 -5.33
N PHE A 132 -27.03 -20.43 -5.12
CA PHE A 132 -27.43 -19.29 -5.93
C PHE A 132 -26.30 -18.78 -6.84
N GLU A 133 -26.62 -18.54 -8.10
CA GLU A 133 -25.75 -17.87 -9.06
C GLU A 133 -25.76 -16.34 -8.88
N GLU A 134 -24.77 -15.64 -9.44
CA GLU A 134 -24.66 -14.17 -9.35
C GLU A 134 -25.85 -13.43 -9.99
N SER A 135 -26.41 -14.00 -11.06
CA SER A 135 -27.57 -13.47 -11.81
C SER A 135 -28.87 -13.50 -10.99
N GLU A 136 -28.97 -14.33 -9.95
CA GLU A 136 -30.18 -14.49 -9.14
C GLU A 136 -30.33 -13.43 -8.03
N TRP A 137 -29.78 -12.22 -8.23
CA TRP A 137 -29.74 -11.16 -7.21
C TRP A 137 -31.11 -10.83 -6.61
N GLY A 138 -32.16 -10.77 -7.43
CA GLY A 138 -33.51 -10.44 -6.95
C GLY A 138 -34.03 -11.44 -5.90
N GLU A 139 -33.78 -12.73 -6.08
CA GLU A 139 -34.19 -13.77 -5.11
C GLU A 139 -33.31 -13.72 -3.86
N LYS A 140 -31.99 -13.56 -4.02
CA LYS A 140 -31.05 -13.41 -2.89
C LYS A 140 -31.43 -12.23 -2.01
N LYS A 141 -31.64 -11.06 -2.61
CA LYS A 141 -31.99 -9.81 -1.93
C LYS A 141 -33.24 -10.00 -1.08
N LYS A 142 -34.29 -10.59 -1.66
CA LYS A 142 -35.54 -10.85 -0.93
C LYS A 142 -35.32 -11.74 0.29
N ILE A 143 -34.57 -12.83 0.16
CA ILE A 143 -34.24 -13.73 1.29
C ILE A 143 -33.46 -12.98 2.36
N ILE A 144 -32.46 -12.17 1.99
CA ILE A 144 -31.66 -11.39 2.93
C ILE A 144 -32.54 -10.37 3.67
N GLU A 145 -33.40 -9.64 2.95
CA GLU A 145 -34.32 -8.66 3.55
C GLU A 145 -35.33 -9.32 4.49
N ASP A 146 -35.93 -10.44 4.10
CA ASP A 146 -36.89 -11.18 4.92
C ASP A 146 -36.26 -11.67 6.23
N LEU A 147 -35.02 -12.15 6.20
CA LEU A 147 -34.31 -12.67 7.38
C LEU A 147 -33.71 -11.60 8.28
N PHE A 148 -33.22 -10.49 7.71
CA PHE A 148 -32.38 -9.52 8.43
C PHE A 148 -32.97 -8.09 8.49
N SER A 149 -34.21 -7.87 8.06
CA SER A 149 -34.86 -6.54 8.12
C SER A 149 -35.12 -6.03 9.54
N LYS A 150 -35.26 -6.93 10.52
CA LYS A 150 -35.56 -6.59 11.93
C LYS A 150 -34.37 -6.73 12.88
N GLY A 151 -33.19 -7.08 12.35
CA GLY A 151 -32.02 -7.27 13.19
C GLY A 151 -31.41 -5.94 13.66
N GLU A 152 -30.90 -5.93 14.88
CA GLU A 152 -30.30 -4.75 15.51
C GLU A 152 -28.78 -4.72 15.30
N ILE A 153 -28.13 -5.86 15.52
CA ILE A 153 -26.68 -6.02 15.32
C ILE A 153 -26.35 -6.72 13.99
N ILE A 154 -27.28 -7.52 13.43
CA ILE A 154 -27.11 -8.18 12.13
C ILE A 154 -28.26 -7.79 11.22
N HIS A 155 -27.97 -7.02 10.19
CA HIS A 155 -29.00 -6.41 9.37
C HIS A 155 -28.71 -6.61 7.88
N ALA A 156 -29.75 -6.56 7.05
CA ALA A 156 -29.60 -6.44 5.61
C ALA A 156 -28.92 -5.10 5.29
N VAL A 157 -27.96 -5.09 4.36
CA VAL A 157 -27.43 -3.84 3.83
C VAL A 157 -28.52 -3.17 3.00
N LYS A 158 -28.94 -1.97 3.41
CA LYS A 158 -29.99 -1.24 2.74
C LYS A 158 -29.55 -0.81 1.34
N GLU A 159 -30.26 -1.32 0.35
CA GLU A 159 -30.13 -0.92 -1.05
C GLU A 159 -31.30 -0.05 -1.49
N ILE A 160 -31.03 0.86 -2.42
CA ILE A 160 -32.06 1.57 -3.17
C ILE A 160 -31.95 1.22 -4.64
N GLU A 161 -33.09 1.24 -5.33
CA GLU A 161 -33.14 1.07 -6.78
C GLU A 161 -33.08 2.42 -7.47
N LEU A 162 -32.14 2.56 -8.41
CA LEU A 162 -31.98 3.74 -9.24
C LEU A 162 -32.08 3.35 -10.72
N THR A 163 -32.41 4.32 -11.56
CA THR A 163 -32.59 4.11 -13.01
C THR A 163 -31.60 4.86 -13.88
N SER A 164 -30.73 5.67 -13.28
CA SER A 164 -29.75 6.45 -14.05
C SER A 164 -28.44 6.65 -13.30
N ARG A 165 -27.36 6.81 -14.06
CA ARG A 165 -26.04 7.16 -13.50
C ARG A 165 -26.02 8.54 -12.83
N LYS A 166 -26.92 9.45 -13.19
CA LYS A 166 -27.07 10.75 -12.53
C LYS A 166 -27.61 10.61 -11.11
N GLU A 167 -28.57 9.71 -10.88
CA GLU A 167 -29.03 9.39 -9.53
C GLU A 167 -27.90 8.79 -8.68
N ILE A 168 -27.03 7.96 -9.27
CA ILE A 168 -25.85 7.42 -8.57
C ILE A 168 -24.92 8.56 -8.11
N VAL A 169 -24.71 9.59 -8.94
CA VAL A 169 -23.93 10.78 -8.56
C VAL A 169 -24.56 11.49 -7.36
N ASN A 170 -25.89 11.65 -7.34
CA ASN A 170 -26.59 12.28 -6.22
C ASN A 170 -26.42 11.49 -4.92
N GLU A 171 -26.57 10.16 -4.97
CA GLU A 171 -26.36 9.29 -3.82
C GLU A 171 -24.91 9.28 -3.34
N PHE A 172 -23.96 9.33 -4.27
CA PHE A 172 -22.55 9.47 -3.94
C PHE A 172 -22.29 10.78 -3.20
N ASN A 173 -22.78 11.91 -3.73
CA ASN A 173 -22.62 13.20 -3.06
C ASN A 173 -23.24 13.20 -1.67
N GLN A 174 -24.51 12.78 -1.56
CA GLN A 174 -25.22 12.77 -0.29
C GLN A 174 -24.54 11.86 0.74
N ARG A 175 -24.22 10.61 0.40
CA ARG A 175 -23.68 9.65 1.37
C ARG A 175 -22.20 9.89 1.65
N VAL A 176 -21.40 10.14 0.62
CA VAL A 176 -19.94 10.15 0.70
C VAL A 176 -19.41 11.55 0.94
N ASN A 177 -19.83 12.54 0.16
CA ASN A 177 -19.29 13.89 0.28
C ASN A 177 -19.92 14.65 1.46
N ASP A 178 -21.24 14.58 1.61
CA ASP A 178 -21.97 15.34 2.64
C ASP A 178 -21.97 14.62 4.00
N ASN A 179 -22.12 13.29 4.00
CA ASN A 179 -22.19 12.47 5.22
C ASN A 179 -20.92 11.65 5.50
N ASN A 180 -19.83 11.92 4.79
CA ASN A 180 -18.49 11.36 5.03
C ASN A 180 -18.43 9.81 5.12
N GLN A 181 -19.32 9.11 4.42
CA GLN A 181 -19.26 7.64 4.33
C GLN A 181 -18.05 7.17 3.50
N GLU A 182 -17.66 5.91 3.64
CA GLU A 182 -16.49 5.34 2.93
C GLU A 182 -16.63 5.35 1.41
N GLY A 183 -17.84 5.16 0.92
CA GLY A 183 -18.14 5.03 -0.49
C GLY A 183 -19.53 4.45 -0.69
N ILE A 184 -19.82 4.04 -1.93
CA ILE A 184 -21.02 3.30 -2.28
C ILE A 184 -20.65 2.04 -3.08
N ILE A 185 -21.48 1.01 -2.95
CA ILE A 185 -21.48 -0.15 -3.82
C ILE A 185 -22.64 0.01 -4.80
N VAL A 186 -22.36 -0.17 -6.08
CA VAL A 186 -23.34 -0.05 -7.16
C VAL A 186 -23.35 -1.33 -7.95
N ARG A 187 -24.45 -2.06 -7.93
CA ARG A 187 -24.66 -3.28 -8.72
C ARG A 187 -25.55 -2.95 -9.91
N GLY A 188 -25.05 -3.18 -11.13
CA GLY A 188 -25.89 -3.11 -12.33
C GLY A 188 -26.79 -4.35 -12.42
N LEU A 189 -28.04 -4.19 -12.86
CA LEU A 189 -28.92 -5.32 -13.12
C LEU A 189 -28.29 -6.25 -14.17
N ASN A 190 -28.07 -7.53 -13.82
CA ASN A 190 -27.36 -8.52 -14.64
C ASN A 190 -25.95 -8.08 -15.08
N GLY A 191 -25.34 -7.13 -14.35
CA GLY A 191 -24.06 -6.52 -14.68
C GLY A 191 -23.04 -6.66 -13.56
N PRO A 192 -21.83 -6.09 -13.75
CA PRO A 192 -20.80 -6.07 -12.73
C PRO A 192 -21.20 -5.18 -11.55
N THR A 193 -20.47 -5.36 -10.45
CA THR A 193 -20.53 -4.49 -9.27
C THR A 193 -19.38 -3.49 -9.29
N PHE A 194 -19.68 -2.23 -8.99
CA PHE A 194 -18.72 -1.15 -8.88
C PHE A 194 -18.56 -0.75 -7.42
N LYS A 195 -17.31 -0.49 -7.00
CA LYS A 195 -17.00 0.13 -5.71
C LYS A 195 -16.58 1.57 -5.98
N ILE A 196 -17.41 2.51 -5.56
CA ILE A 196 -17.22 3.92 -5.83
C ILE A 196 -16.76 4.61 -4.56
N LYS A 197 -15.55 5.17 -4.58
CA LYS A 197 -14.92 5.82 -3.44
C LYS A 197 -14.60 7.28 -3.74
N PRO A 198 -14.52 8.14 -2.71
CA PRO A 198 -13.99 9.48 -2.88
C PRO A 198 -12.51 9.37 -3.25
N THR A 199 -12.07 10.35 -4.02
CA THR A 199 -10.66 10.48 -4.34
C THR A 199 -9.92 11.00 -3.12
N LEU A 200 -8.78 10.39 -2.77
CA LEU A 200 -7.96 10.85 -1.65
C LEU A 200 -6.93 11.85 -2.17
N THR A 201 -6.86 13.02 -1.56
CA THR A 201 -5.81 14.02 -1.82
C THR A 201 -4.96 14.20 -0.58
N PHE A 202 -3.66 14.37 -0.75
CA PHE A 202 -2.69 14.49 0.34
C PHE A 202 -1.71 15.61 0.04
N ASP A 203 -1.37 16.39 1.07
CA ASP A 203 -0.31 17.38 0.99
C ASP A 203 0.99 16.79 1.55
N PHE A 204 2.00 16.56 0.70
CA PHE A 204 3.28 15.97 1.10
C PHE A 204 4.47 16.89 0.85
N VAL A 205 5.53 16.70 1.63
CA VAL A 205 6.80 17.39 1.46
C VAL A 205 7.63 16.68 0.40
N VAL A 206 8.17 17.42 -0.56
CA VAL A 206 9.11 16.88 -1.54
C VAL A 206 10.49 16.78 -0.91
N LEU A 207 11.08 15.59 -0.98
CA LEU A 207 12.39 15.26 -0.39
C LEU A 207 13.48 15.12 -1.45
N GLY A 208 13.10 14.76 -2.68
CA GLY A 208 14.03 14.61 -3.79
C GLY A 208 13.34 14.34 -5.13
N PHE A 209 14.14 14.30 -6.19
CA PHE A 209 13.67 14.04 -7.55
C PHE A 209 14.63 13.13 -8.33
N ALA A 210 14.09 12.41 -9.32
CA ALA A 210 14.85 11.57 -10.23
C ALA A 210 14.53 11.96 -11.68
N LEU A 211 15.54 11.88 -12.55
CA LEU A 211 15.43 12.20 -13.98
C LEU A 211 15.30 10.92 -14.84
N GLY A 212 15.07 11.07 -16.14
CA GLY A 212 15.02 9.94 -17.09
C GLY A 212 13.60 9.54 -17.47
N TYR A 213 12.72 10.51 -17.71
CA TYR A 213 11.39 10.23 -18.24
C TYR A 213 11.49 9.90 -19.73
N SER A 214 10.97 8.73 -20.13
CA SER A 214 11.06 8.22 -21.51
C SER A 214 12.48 8.28 -22.08
N ASP A 215 13.46 7.86 -21.27
CA ASP A 215 14.91 7.87 -21.57
C ASP A 215 15.55 9.24 -21.80
N ASP A 216 14.81 10.34 -21.57
CA ASP A 216 15.37 11.69 -21.52
C ASP A 216 15.80 12.03 -20.07
N PHE A 217 17.12 11.96 -19.85
CA PHE A 217 17.75 12.25 -18.57
C PHE A 217 17.75 13.73 -18.16
N THR A 218 17.17 14.61 -18.97
CA THR A 218 16.93 16.02 -18.60
C THR A 218 15.54 16.26 -18.02
N LEU A 219 14.63 15.30 -18.20
CA LEU A 219 13.23 15.43 -17.78
C LEU A 219 12.99 14.78 -16.42
N LEU A 220 12.16 15.44 -15.61
CA LEU A 220 11.67 14.88 -14.36
C LEU A 220 10.94 13.57 -14.63
N LYS A 221 11.39 12.50 -13.97
CA LYS A 221 10.77 11.18 -13.99
C LYS A 221 9.88 10.98 -12.78
N GLU A 222 10.44 11.15 -11.58
CA GLU A 222 9.77 10.87 -10.31
C GLU A 222 10.11 11.91 -9.24
N LEU A 223 9.16 12.20 -8.35
CA LEU A 223 9.39 12.91 -7.08
C LEU A 223 9.33 11.92 -5.92
N LEU A 224 10.24 12.06 -4.97
CA LEU A 224 10.24 11.41 -3.67
C LEU A 224 9.55 12.34 -2.65
N PHE A 225 8.60 11.82 -1.89
CA PHE A 225 7.86 12.63 -0.92
C PHE A 225 7.63 11.91 0.41
N GLY A 226 7.32 12.70 1.43
CA GLY A 226 7.10 12.25 2.79
C GLY A 226 6.26 13.20 3.61
N VAL A 227 6.12 12.87 4.90
CA VAL A 227 5.47 13.69 5.91
C VAL A 227 6.47 14.15 6.96
N LEU A 228 6.23 15.32 7.55
CA LEU A 228 6.98 15.80 8.71
C LEU A 228 6.49 15.10 9.98
N ILE A 229 7.35 14.34 10.66
CA ILE A 229 6.99 13.62 11.89
C ILE A 229 7.47 14.32 13.16
N LYS A 230 8.47 15.19 13.00
CA LYS A 230 9.05 16.09 14.00
C LYS A 230 9.84 17.15 13.25
N GLU A 231 10.12 18.30 13.85
CA GLU A 231 11.08 19.28 13.34
C GLU A 231 12.28 18.61 12.63
N ASN A 232 12.50 19.00 11.37
CA ASN A 232 13.57 18.52 10.51
C ASN A 232 13.65 16.99 10.31
N THR A 233 12.58 16.26 10.61
CA THR A 233 12.50 14.80 10.55
C THR A 233 11.33 14.36 9.69
N PHE A 234 11.62 13.62 8.62
CA PHE A 234 10.67 13.26 7.58
C PHE A 234 10.54 11.75 7.43
N LEU A 235 9.31 11.25 7.43
CA LEU A 235 9.02 9.86 7.07
C LEU A 235 8.69 9.79 5.59
N ILE A 236 9.44 9.00 4.82
CA ILE A 236 9.12 8.76 3.41
C ILE A 236 7.79 8.00 3.33
N THR A 237 6.88 8.50 2.50
CA THR A 237 5.55 7.90 2.27
C THR A 237 5.40 7.38 0.85
N GLY A 238 6.18 7.88 -0.12
CA GLY A 238 6.10 7.36 -1.46
C GLY A 238 6.89 8.14 -2.50
N LYS A 239 6.58 7.82 -3.74
CA LYS A 239 7.09 8.48 -4.94
C LYS A 239 5.98 8.58 -5.98
N VAL A 240 6.03 9.60 -6.82
CA VAL A 240 5.04 9.83 -7.88
C VAL A 240 5.75 10.06 -9.21
N SER A 241 5.24 9.44 -10.28
CA SER A 241 5.79 9.54 -11.64
C SER A 241 4.77 10.00 -12.69
N THR A 242 3.49 10.06 -12.32
CA THR A 242 2.33 10.40 -13.17
C THR A 242 1.72 11.73 -12.74
N GLY A 243 0.89 12.34 -13.61
CA GLY A 243 0.24 13.63 -13.36
C GLY A 243 1.02 14.85 -13.85
N PHE A 244 2.27 14.69 -14.27
CA PHE A 244 3.07 15.77 -14.84
C PHE A 244 2.79 15.97 -16.34
N SER A 245 2.55 17.22 -16.74
CA SER A 245 2.63 17.63 -18.15
C SER A 245 4.09 17.64 -18.63
N MET A 246 4.32 17.61 -19.94
CA MET A 246 5.67 17.70 -20.50
C MET A 246 6.37 19.03 -20.15
N GLU A 247 5.62 20.12 -20.01
CA GLU A 247 6.14 21.41 -19.58
C GLU A 247 6.56 21.37 -18.11
N GLN A 248 5.72 20.81 -17.23
CA GLN A 248 6.03 20.62 -15.82
C GLN A 248 7.28 19.77 -15.63
N ARG A 249 7.45 18.69 -16.41
CA ARG A 249 8.66 17.86 -16.34
C ARG A 249 9.95 18.62 -16.66
N LYS A 250 9.87 19.70 -17.46
CA LYS A 250 11.00 20.56 -17.80
C LYS A 250 11.21 21.68 -16.79
N SER A 251 10.14 22.38 -16.40
CA SER A 251 10.22 23.54 -15.51
C SER A 251 10.62 23.13 -14.09
N LEU A 252 10.00 22.08 -13.54
CA LEU A 252 10.27 21.62 -12.18
C LEU A 252 11.74 21.27 -11.95
N VAL A 253 12.40 20.63 -12.93
CA VAL A 253 13.84 20.29 -12.80
C VAL A 253 14.68 21.54 -12.58
N LYS A 254 14.41 22.62 -13.30
CA LYS A 254 15.16 23.89 -13.17
C LYS A 254 15.03 24.47 -11.77
N ASP A 255 13.86 24.36 -11.15
CA ASP A 255 13.62 24.90 -9.82
C ASP A 255 14.16 23.99 -8.72
N LEU A 256 14.00 22.68 -8.88
CA LEU A 256 14.51 21.67 -7.94
C LEU A 256 16.04 21.64 -7.88
N GLU A 257 16.73 21.84 -9.01
CA GLU A 257 18.20 21.93 -9.06
C GLU A 257 18.75 23.11 -8.23
N LYS A 258 18.02 24.22 -8.12
CA LYS A 258 18.44 25.39 -7.33
C LYS A 258 18.46 25.13 -5.82
N ILE A 259 17.68 24.15 -5.37
CA ILE A 259 17.50 23.83 -3.94
C ILE A 259 18.07 22.45 -3.59
N LYS A 260 18.93 21.91 -4.43
CA LYS A 260 19.63 20.63 -4.20
C LYS A 260 20.51 20.71 -2.95
N VAL A 261 20.55 19.60 -2.21
CA VAL A 261 21.38 19.43 -1.00
C VAL A 261 22.15 18.11 -1.06
N SER A 262 23.22 17.99 -0.25
CA SER A 262 23.92 16.72 -0.10
C SER A 262 23.09 15.72 0.72
N SER A 263 23.40 14.44 0.56
CA SER A 263 22.74 13.36 1.29
C SER A 263 23.74 12.23 1.55
N LYS A 264 23.75 11.74 2.79
CA LYS A 264 24.42 10.49 3.19
C LYS A 264 23.57 9.25 2.88
N VAL A 265 22.35 9.45 2.42
CA VAL A 265 21.37 8.39 2.12
C VAL A 265 21.20 8.27 0.61
N ILE A 266 21.13 7.04 0.14
CA ILE A 266 20.79 6.72 -1.24
C ILE A 266 19.39 6.10 -1.23
N GLU A 267 18.40 6.89 -1.63
CA GLU A 267 17.05 6.41 -1.96
C GLU A 267 16.97 6.27 -3.49
N THR A 268 16.30 5.23 -3.98
CA THR A 268 16.23 4.92 -5.42
C THR A 268 14.81 4.92 -5.97
N SER A 269 14.69 5.37 -7.21
CA SER A 269 13.47 5.37 -8.01
C SER A 269 13.00 3.95 -8.34
N GLY A 270 11.82 3.82 -8.94
CA GLY A 270 11.33 2.51 -9.43
C GLY A 270 12.28 1.84 -10.44
N SER A 271 13.10 2.63 -11.13
CA SER A 271 14.09 2.18 -12.11
C SER A 271 15.51 2.14 -11.56
N ASN A 272 15.69 2.07 -10.24
CA ASN A 272 17.01 2.08 -9.58
C ASN A 272 17.86 3.34 -9.84
N ILE A 273 17.24 4.46 -10.19
CA ILE A 273 17.92 5.75 -10.36
C ILE A 273 17.98 6.42 -8.98
N PRO A 274 19.16 6.79 -8.47
CA PRO A 274 19.26 7.51 -7.20
C PRO A 274 18.50 8.84 -7.25
N PHE A 275 17.73 9.13 -6.20
CA PHE A 275 17.11 10.44 -6.03
C PHE A 275 18.17 11.50 -5.74
N THR A 276 18.04 12.64 -6.40
CA THR A 276 18.72 13.88 -6.01
C THR A 276 17.90 14.56 -4.93
N MET A 277 18.47 14.70 -3.74
CA MET A 277 17.77 15.28 -2.59
C MET A 277 17.73 16.81 -2.67
N ILE A 278 16.65 17.40 -2.16
CA ILE A 278 16.43 18.85 -2.14
C ILE A 278 16.13 19.33 -0.72
N LYS A 279 16.34 20.61 -0.46
CA LYS A 279 15.87 21.24 0.77
C LYS A 279 14.35 20.98 0.93
N PRO A 280 13.89 20.43 2.06
CA PRO A 280 12.49 20.06 2.26
C PRO A 280 11.64 21.30 2.57
N SER A 281 11.36 22.09 1.54
CA SER A 281 10.56 23.33 1.63
C SER A 281 9.38 23.36 0.67
N LEU A 282 9.24 22.37 -0.20
CA LEU A 282 8.21 22.31 -1.23
C LEU A 282 7.09 21.37 -0.81
N VAL A 283 5.84 21.83 -0.89
CA VAL A 283 4.64 21.03 -0.66
C VAL A 283 3.97 20.72 -2.00
N ILE A 284 3.57 19.46 -2.20
CA ILE A 284 2.86 19.01 -3.38
C ILE A 284 1.54 18.35 -2.99
N GLU A 285 0.54 18.51 -3.85
CA GLU A 285 -0.70 17.77 -3.76
C GLU A 285 -0.60 16.47 -4.56
N ILE A 286 -0.82 15.36 -3.88
CA ILE A 286 -0.89 14.02 -4.45
C ILE A 286 -2.31 13.49 -4.32
N GLU A 287 -2.88 13.13 -5.46
CA GLU A 287 -4.10 12.34 -5.53
C GLU A 287 -3.76 10.85 -5.48
N SER A 288 -4.57 10.04 -4.82
CA SER A 288 -4.42 8.57 -4.76
C SER A 288 -5.78 7.88 -4.73
N LEU A 289 -5.85 6.67 -5.29
CA LEU A 289 -7.04 5.82 -5.21
C LEU A 289 -7.22 5.23 -3.82
N ASP A 290 -6.12 4.85 -3.18
CA ASP A 290 -6.15 4.25 -1.84
C ASP A 290 -4.80 4.46 -1.14
N ILE A 291 -4.75 4.11 0.15
CA ILE A 291 -3.56 4.14 0.99
C ILE A 291 -3.49 2.86 1.81
N ILE A 292 -2.34 2.20 1.78
CA ILE A 292 -2.12 0.92 2.48
C ILE A 292 -0.94 1.04 3.45
N ASN A 293 -1.05 0.41 4.62
CA ASN A 293 0.02 0.32 5.61
C ASN A 293 0.65 -1.09 5.69
N SER A 294 0.12 -2.04 4.93
CA SER A 294 0.60 -3.42 4.84
C SER A 294 0.35 -4.00 3.46
N ASN A 295 1.17 -4.97 3.09
CA ASN A 295 1.04 -5.77 1.87
C ASN A 295 1.28 -7.25 2.20
N THR A 296 1.46 -8.09 1.17
CA THR A 296 1.74 -9.53 1.35
C THR A 296 3.02 -9.81 2.15
N ASP A 297 3.94 -8.85 2.21
CA ASP A 297 5.23 -8.96 2.91
C ASP A 297 5.17 -8.47 4.36
N GLY A 298 4.02 -7.97 4.81
CA GLY A 298 3.79 -7.46 6.17
C GLY A 298 3.58 -5.94 6.22
N VAL A 299 3.92 -5.34 7.36
CA VAL A 299 3.78 -3.89 7.59
C VAL A 299 4.78 -3.15 6.69
N ILE A 300 4.29 -2.13 5.99
CA ILE A 300 5.14 -1.29 5.13
C ILE A 300 6.07 -0.48 6.03
N SER A 301 7.38 -0.58 5.77
CA SER A 301 8.41 0.10 6.54
C SER A 301 9.27 0.95 5.61
N LYS A 302 9.42 2.24 5.90
CA LYS A 302 10.17 3.21 5.06
C LYS A 302 11.14 4.04 5.88
N SER A 303 12.14 4.62 5.20
CA SER A 303 13.19 5.41 5.83
C SER A 303 12.61 6.65 6.53
N VAL A 304 13.13 6.91 7.73
CA VAL A 304 13.02 8.19 8.43
C VAL A 304 14.31 8.95 8.19
N LEU A 305 14.19 10.15 7.63
CA LEU A 305 15.30 11.01 7.30
C LEU A 305 15.32 12.23 8.23
N SER A 306 16.52 12.63 8.66
CA SER A 306 16.75 13.92 9.33
C SER A 306 17.50 14.85 8.38
N PHE A 307 17.11 16.13 8.39
CA PHE A 307 17.72 17.17 7.57
C PHE A 307 18.25 18.31 8.45
N ASP A 308 19.52 18.64 8.27
CA ASP A 308 20.11 19.89 8.80
C ASP A 308 20.66 20.69 7.62
N THR A 309 21.92 20.46 7.26
CA THR A 309 22.49 20.91 5.97
C THR A 309 22.45 19.81 4.90
N GLU A 310 22.33 18.55 5.33
CA GLU A 310 22.30 17.36 4.49
C GLU A 310 21.36 16.31 5.07
N PHE A 311 20.90 15.38 4.22
CA PHE A 311 20.08 14.27 4.69
C PHE A 311 20.91 13.15 5.32
N SER A 312 20.42 12.63 6.44
CA SER A 312 20.89 11.40 7.07
C SER A 312 19.71 10.49 7.43
N LYS A 313 19.95 9.18 7.45
CA LYS A 313 18.92 8.20 7.81
C LYS A 313 19.00 7.90 9.29
N ILE A 314 17.88 8.03 10.00
CA ILE A 314 17.77 7.68 11.42
C ILE A 314 17.51 6.17 11.56
N ASN A 315 16.42 5.71 10.98
CA ASN A 315 15.95 4.33 11.03
C ASN A 315 14.91 4.07 9.92
N ASN A 316 14.28 2.91 9.96
CA ASN A 316 12.99 2.71 9.30
C ASN A 316 11.87 2.79 10.33
N SER A 317 10.71 3.24 9.88
CA SER A 317 9.47 3.28 10.67
C SER A 317 8.31 2.68 9.86
N PRO A 318 7.29 2.11 10.53
CA PRO A 318 6.00 1.84 9.91
C PRO A 318 5.52 3.06 9.12
N SER A 319 5.09 2.81 7.88
CA SER A 319 4.73 3.82 6.89
C SER A 319 3.61 3.28 6.01
N VAL A 320 3.30 4.03 4.96
CA VAL A 320 2.24 3.73 3.99
C VAL A 320 2.79 3.66 2.57
N SER A 321 2.01 3.10 1.67
CA SER A 321 2.14 3.32 0.23
C SER A 321 0.80 3.76 -0.36
N LEU A 322 0.89 4.65 -1.34
CA LEU A 322 -0.26 5.13 -2.10
C LEU A 322 -0.53 4.22 -3.30
N ILE A 323 -1.80 3.97 -3.59
CA ILE A 323 -2.23 3.19 -4.75
C ILE A 323 -2.56 4.14 -5.91
N SER A 324 -1.76 4.05 -6.97
CA SER A 324 -1.86 4.93 -8.15
C SER A 324 -1.75 6.42 -7.79
N PRO A 325 -0.65 6.87 -7.16
CA PRO A 325 -0.46 8.29 -6.85
C PRO A 325 -0.33 9.12 -8.13
N ILE A 326 -0.97 10.29 -8.16
CA ILE A 326 -0.98 11.23 -9.29
C ILE A 326 -0.63 12.63 -8.75
N PHE A 327 0.36 13.27 -9.36
CA PHE A 327 0.69 14.66 -9.04
C PHE A 327 -0.41 15.61 -9.53
N LYS A 328 -0.90 16.50 -8.66
CA LYS A 328 -1.92 17.50 -9.00
C LYS A 328 -1.36 18.93 -9.07
N GLY A 329 -0.33 19.23 -8.29
CA GLY A 329 0.30 20.55 -8.32
C GLY A 329 1.24 20.81 -7.15
N ILE A 330 1.96 21.93 -7.23
CA ILE A 330 2.66 22.52 -6.08
C ILE A 330 1.64 23.32 -5.28
N ARG A 331 1.72 23.24 -3.95
CA ARG A 331 0.87 23.99 -3.02
C ARG A 331 1.62 25.17 -2.45
N GLU A 332 1.61 26.28 -3.21
CA GLU A 332 2.24 27.55 -2.80
C GLU A 332 1.53 28.20 -1.60
N ASP A 333 0.29 27.78 -1.32
CA ASP A 333 -0.51 28.18 -0.15
C ASP A 333 -0.18 27.39 1.13
N LYS A 334 0.80 26.47 1.07
CA LYS A 334 1.14 25.56 2.16
C LYS A 334 2.61 25.66 2.55
N GLU A 335 2.86 25.42 3.83
CA GLU A 335 4.19 25.39 4.42
C GLU A 335 4.49 24.01 5.03
N VAL A 336 5.78 23.67 5.06
CA VAL A 336 6.27 22.43 5.67
C VAL A 336 6.17 22.54 7.18
N THR A 337 5.01 22.16 7.71
CA THR A 337 4.68 22.16 9.15
C THR A 337 4.00 20.86 9.53
N GLU A 338 4.04 20.50 10.82
CA GLU A 338 3.42 19.26 11.32
C GLU A 338 1.90 19.24 11.10
N ASN A 339 1.25 20.41 11.18
CA ASN A 339 -0.19 20.52 10.99
C ASN A 339 -0.62 20.36 9.52
N GLN A 340 0.18 20.87 8.57
CA GLN A 340 -0.21 20.88 7.16
C GLN A 340 0.33 19.66 6.40
N THR A 341 1.52 19.18 6.74
CA THR A 341 2.24 18.13 6.00
C THR A 341 2.71 16.97 6.87
N GLY A 342 2.22 16.91 8.12
CA GLY A 342 2.64 15.88 9.07
C GLY A 342 1.81 14.60 9.02
N LEU A 343 1.94 13.79 10.08
CA LEU A 343 1.32 12.47 10.18
C LEU A 343 -0.21 12.49 10.01
N SER A 344 -0.86 13.60 10.35
CA SER A 344 -2.32 13.80 10.18
C SER A 344 -2.79 13.56 8.75
N GLN A 345 -1.94 13.81 7.74
CA GLN A 345 -2.24 13.51 6.34
C GLN A 345 -2.53 12.03 6.11
N ILE A 346 -1.86 11.16 6.87
CA ILE A 346 -1.99 9.70 6.83
C ILE A 346 -3.03 9.22 7.84
N THR A 347 -2.88 9.62 9.11
CA THR A 347 -3.62 9.04 10.24
C THR A 347 -5.11 9.34 10.24
N ARG A 348 -5.53 10.38 9.50
CA ARG A 348 -6.96 10.64 9.24
C ARG A 348 -7.64 9.57 8.36
N ILE A 349 -6.85 8.76 7.64
CA ILE A 349 -7.34 7.70 6.76
C ILE A 349 -6.99 6.31 7.30
N ILE A 350 -5.74 6.11 7.73
CA ILE A 350 -5.22 4.81 8.14
C ILE A 350 -4.28 4.92 9.33
N GLU A 351 -4.37 3.98 10.26
CA GLU A 351 -3.47 3.91 11.40
C GLU A 351 -2.08 3.40 11.00
N LEU A 352 -1.04 4.04 11.51
CA LEU A 352 0.31 3.50 11.48
C LEU A 352 0.50 2.62 12.71
N VAL A 353 0.77 1.34 12.49
CA VAL A 353 1.01 0.40 13.58
C VAL A 353 2.27 0.85 14.32
N ASP A 354 2.16 1.15 15.60
CA ASP A 354 3.32 1.29 16.48
C ASP A 354 3.90 -0.10 16.72
N GLU A 355 4.67 -0.61 15.74
CA GLU A 355 5.63 -1.63 16.09
C GLU A 355 6.62 -0.95 17.03
N LYS A 356 6.51 -1.29 18.33
CA LYS A 356 7.64 -1.20 19.25
C LYS A 356 8.76 -1.98 18.57
N ASN A 357 9.54 -1.27 17.76
CA ASN A 357 10.69 -1.78 17.06
C ASN A 357 11.47 -2.51 18.14
N LYS A 358 11.46 -3.85 18.13
CA LYS A 358 12.56 -4.59 18.69
C LYS A 358 13.72 -4.10 17.84
N LYS A 359 14.42 -3.07 18.34
CA LYS A 359 15.73 -2.68 17.83
C LYS A 359 16.55 -3.95 17.94
N GLN A 360 16.53 -4.76 16.91
CA GLN A 360 17.49 -5.81 16.74
C GLN A 360 18.78 -5.02 16.57
N SER A 361 19.57 -4.98 17.63
CA SER A 361 20.93 -4.49 17.63
C SER A 361 21.69 -5.33 16.60
N LYS A 362 21.59 -4.96 15.32
CA LYS A 362 22.34 -5.61 14.25
C LYS A 362 23.78 -5.26 14.48
N LYS A 363 24.64 -6.27 14.61
CA LYS A 363 26.09 -6.04 14.65
C LYS A 363 26.48 -5.37 13.33
N PRO A 364 27.36 -4.35 13.36
CA PRO A 364 27.82 -3.70 12.13
C PRO A 364 28.47 -4.74 11.21
N SER A 365 28.31 -4.57 9.89
CA SER A 365 28.97 -5.44 8.92
C SER A 365 30.48 -5.38 9.08
N LEU A 366 31.15 -6.53 8.91
CA LEU A 366 32.58 -6.67 9.10
C LEU A 366 33.26 -6.82 7.73
N ILE A 367 34.16 -5.90 7.38
CA ILE A 367 34.99 -6.04 6.19
C ILE A 367 36.01 -7.16 6.44
N ILE A 368 35.93 -8.23 5.63
CA ILE A 368 36.82 -9.39 5.69
C ILE A 368 38.06 -9.12 4.83
N LYS A 369 37.88 -8.61 3.62
CA LYS A 369 38.97 -8.26 2.69
C LYS A 369 38.68 -6.95 1.99
N LYS A 370 39.76 -6.21 1.74
CA LYS A 370 39.72 -4.96 0.97
C LYS A 370 41.06 -4.80 0.25
N GLU A 371 41.00 -4.72 -1.07
CA GLU A 371 42.16 -4.43 -1.91
C GLU A 371 41.85 -3.30 -2.88
N ILE A 372 42.81 -2.39 -3.03
CA ILE A 372 42.72 -1.24 -3.91
C ILE A 372 43.90 -1.31 -4.85
N TYR A 373 43.62 -1.20 -6.14
CA TYR A 373 44.62 -1.19 -7.19
C TYR A 373 44.56 0.12 -7.96
N LEU A 374 45.73 0.70 -8.16
CA LEU A 374 45.94 1.91 -8.94
C LEU A 374 46.73 1.56 -10.20
N LYS A 375 46.29 2.09 -11.34
CA LYS A 375 47.08 2.11 -12.56
C LYS A 375 47.15 3.53 -13.09
N GLU A 376 48.36 3.97 -13.36
CA GLU A 376 48.61 5.27 -13.98
C GLU A 376 49.21 5.06 -15.38
N THR A 377 48.65 5.76 -16.37
CA THR A 377 49.16 5.70 -17.75
C THR A 377 49.01 7.09 -18.36
N LYS A 378 50.12 7.69 -18.79
CA LYS A 378 50.15 9.05 -19.38
C LYS A 378 49.41 10.11 -18.52
N GLY A 379 49.64 10.09 -17.21
CA GLY A 379 49.01 11.02 -16.24
C GLY A 379 47.56 10.72 -15.89
N VAL A 380 46.94 9.70 -16.48
CA VAL A 380 45.57 9.28 -16.17
C VAL A 380 45.57 8.18 -15.12
N LYS A 381 44.86 8.40 -14.01
CA LYS A 381 44.70 7.44 -12.90
C LYS A 381 43.41 6.63 -13.03
N MET A 382 43.54 5.32 -12.97
CA MET A 382 42.45 4.34 -12.92
C MET A 382 42.49 3.59 -11.59
N ILE A 383 41.33 3.32 -11.02
CA ILE A 383 41.21 2.71 -9.68
C ILE A 383 40.29 1.50 -9.75
N LYS A 384 40.74 0.37 -9.22
CA LYS A 384 39.89 -0.79 -8.94
C LYS A 384 39.86 -1.04 -7.44
N LYS A 385 38.68 -1.26 -6.87
CA LYS A 385 38.51 -1.63 -5.46
C LYS A 385 37.74 -2.93 -5.35
N TYR A 386 38.20 -3.83 -4.51
CA TYR A 386 37.57 -5.10 -4.22
C TYR A 386 37.28 -5.15 -2.73
N PHE A 387 36.06 -5.54 -2.38
CA PHE A 387 35.63 -5.70 -1.01
C PHE A 387 34.98 -7.06 -0.86
N LEU A 388 35.22 -7.69 0.29
CA LEU A 388 34.46 -8.81 0.80
C LEU A 388 34.09 -8.49 2.24
N TRP A 389 32.81 -8.54 2.57
CA TRP A 389 32.35 -8.30 3.94
C TRP A 389 31.29 -9.31 4.38
N GLU A 390 31.23 -9.55 5.69
CA GLU A 390 30.13 -10.24 6.36
C GLU A 390 29.07 -9.22 6.75
N THR A 391 27.81 -9.48 6.39
CA THR A 391 26.71 -8.56 6.66
C THR A 391 26.31 -8.55 8.14
N ASN A 392 26.68 -9.60 8.90
CA ASN A 392 26.25 -9.85 10.27
C ASN A 392 24.72 -9.81 10.45
N SER A 393 24.00 -10.22 9.40
CA SER A 393 22.55 -10.34 9.40
C SER A 393 22.12 -11.74 9.85
N ASP A 394 21.27 -11.82 10.86
CA ASP A 394 20.63 -13.06 11.31
C ASP A 394 19.39 -13.44 10.47
N SER A 395 19.10 -12.68 9.42
CA SER A 395 17.92 -12.88 8.57
C SER A 395 18.20 -13.82 7.41
N SER A 396 17.27 -14.75 7.16
CA SER A 396 17.28 -15.66 6.01
C SER A 396 17.08 -14.94 4.67
N THR A 397 16.60 -13.68 4.66
CA THR A 397 16.36 -12.90 3.44
C THR A 397 17.56 -12.06 3.03
N TYR A 398 18.61 -11.96 3.86
CA TYR A 398 19.83 -11.21 3.55
C TYR A 398 21.02 -12.17 3.44
N PRO A 399 21.82 -12.08 2.36
CA PRO A 399 22.99 -12.93 2.21
C PRO A 399 24.04 -12.61 3.29
N ARG A 400 24.71 -13.65 3.79
CA ARG A 400 25.72 -13.52 4.85
C ARG A 400 26.99 -12.82 4.38
N TYR A 401 27.39 -13.01 3.13
CA TYR A 401 28.61 -12.45 2.55
C TYR A 401 28.33 -11.72 1.24
N VAL A 402 29.02 -10.60 1.04
CA VAL A 402 28.91 -9.78 -0.17
C VAL A 402 30.30 -9.50 -0.70
N PHE A 403 30.50 -9.80 -1.98
CA PHE A 403 31.60 -9.32 -2.79
C PHE A 403 31.16 -8.07 -3.55
N TYR A 404 32.00 -7.04 -3.54
CA TYR A 404 31.74 -5.79 -4.25
C TYR A 404 32.99 -5.30 -4.97
N LYS A 405 32.87 -5.07 -6.27
CA LYS A 405 33.91 -4.51 -7.13
C LYS A 405 33.52 -3.10 -7.56
N ILE A 406 34.49 -2.19 -7.50
CA ILE A 406 34.43 -0.87 -8.12
C ILE A 406 35.54 -0.81 -9.16
N ASP A 407 35.22 -0.36 -10.37
CA ASP A 407 36.18 -0.14 -11.44
C ASP A 407 35.96 1.27 -12.02
N TYR A 408 36.92 2.16 -11.78
CA TYR A 408 36.89 3.56 -12.20
C TYR A 408 37.95 3.82 -13.27
N SER A 409 37.52 4.45 -14.38
CA SER A 409 38.41 4.96 -15.42
C SER A 409 37.82 6.23 -16.02
N PRO A 410 38.54 7.37 -16.00
CA PRO A 410 38.00 8.65 -16.48
C PRO A 410 37.85 8.72 -18.00
N THR A 411 38.47 7.80 -18.75
CA THR A 411 38.45 7.77 -20.22
C THR A 411 37.35 6.89 -20.81
N ARG A 412 36.57 6.17 -19.97
CA ARG A 412 35.41 5.39 -20.41
C ARG A 412 34.16 6.26 -20.50
N SER A 413 33.21 5.88 -21.37
CA SER A 413 31.87 6.45 -21.40
C SER A 413 31.15 6.24 -20.07
N ASP A 414 31.17 5.01 -19.56
CA ASP A 414 30.82 4.70 -18.18
C ASP A 414 32.07 4.75 -17.29
N LYS A 415 32.23 5.88 -16.61
CA LYS A 415 33.42 6.16 -15.81
C LYS A 415 33.51 5.26 -14.57
N LEU A 416 32.39 4.74 -14.05
CA LEU A 416 32.36 3.99 -12.79
C LEU A 416 31.49 2.74 -12.90
N GLN A 417 32.14 1.59 -13.09
CA GLN A 417 31.49 0.28 -13.13
C GLN A 417 31.48 -0.38 -11.75
N ARG A 418 30.41 -1.11 -11.45
CA ARG A 418 30.21 -1.83 -10.18
C ARG A 418 29.74 -3.25 -10.45
N ASP A 419 30.24 -4.22 -9.68
CA ASP A 419 29.78 -5.62 -9.72
C ASP A 419 29.56 -6.13 -8.30
N VAL A 420 28.45 -6.84 -8.08
CA VAL A 420 28.02 -7.33 -6.77
C VAL A 420 27.70 -8.81 -6.86
N LYS A 421 28.31 -9.61 -6.00
CA LYS A 421 28.03 -11.04 -5.87
C LYS A 421 27.72 -11.37 -4.42
N ILE A 422 26.75 -12.24 -4.21
CA ILE A 422 26.24 -12.57 -2.87
C ILE A 422 26.28 -14.08 -2.65
N SER A 423 26.56 -14.51 -1.42
CA SER A 423 26.48 -15.91 -1.02
C SER A 423 26.37 -16.03 0.50
N ASN A 424 25.87 -17.19 0.96
CA ASN A 424 25.93 -17.59 2.37
C ASN A 424 27.19 -18.40 2.70
N ASN A 425 28.03 -18.72 1.70
CA ASN A 425 29.24 -19.52 1.84
C ASN A 425 30.50 -18.66 1.65
N LEU A 426 31.31 -18.56 2.71
CA LEU A 426 32.53 -17.76 2.73
C LEU A 426 33.60 -18.29 1.77
N ASP A 427 33.76 -19.61 1.64
CA ASP A 427 34.76 -20.22 0.76
C ASP A 427 34.46 -19.96 -0.71
N GLN A 428 33.18 -20.06 -1.07
CA GLN A 428 32.71 -19.67 -2.40
C GLN A 428 33.04 -18.20 -2.68
N MET A 429 32.83 -17.32 -1.69
CA MET A 429 33.11 -15.90 -1.87
C MET A 429 34.59 -15.57 -1.93
N ASN A 430 35.42 -16.27 -1.16
CA ASN A 430 36.87 -16.17 -1.26
C ASN A 430 37.38 -16.59 -2.64
N LYS A 431 36.84 -17.68 -3.22
CA LYS A 431 37.18 -18.11 -4.58
C LYS A 431 36.77 -17.09 -5.63
N ILE A 432 35.57 -16.51 -5.49
CA ILE A 432 35.10 -15.44 -6.39
C ILE A 432 35.99 -14.20 -6.27
N TYR A 433 36.33 -13.79 -5.06
CA TYR A 433 37.19 -12.64 -4.79
C TYR A 433 38.56 -12.80 -5.47
N GLN A 434 39.26 -13.94 -5.25
CA GLN A 434 40.55 -14.18 -5.91
C GLN A 434 40.45 -14.30 -7.42
N LYS A 435 39.50 -15.10 -7.91
CA LYS A 435 39.32 -15.26 -9.36
C LYS A 435 39.09 -13.92 -10.04
N GLN A 436 38.32 -13.02 -9.43
CA GLN A 436 38.03 -11.72 -10.00
C GLN A 436 39.27 -10.81 -10.03
N ILE A 437 40.09 -10.82 -8.98
CA ILE A 437 41.36 -10.09 -8.94
C ILE A 437 42.33 -10.64 -10.01
N ASP A 438 42.52 -11.96 -10.08
CA ASP A 438 43.43 -12.59 -11.03
C ASP A 438 43.06 -12.29 -12.50
N LEU A 439 41.77 -12.20 -12.79
CA LEU A 439 41.26 -11.83 -14.13
C LEU A 439 41.47 -10.34 -14.44
N ASP A 440 41.23 -9.47 -13.46
CA ASP A 440 41.14 -8.02 -13.66
C ASP A 440 42.48 -7.29 -13.53
N ILE A 441 43.38 -7.82 -12.71
CA ILE A 441 44.65 -7.20 -12.31
C ILE A 441 45.78 -7.84 -13.12
N LYS A 442 46.13 -7.14 -14.21
CA LYS A 442 47.21 -7.53 -15.13
C LYS A 442 48.43 -6.61 -14.95
N LYS A 443 49.46 -6.78 -15.79
CA LYS A 443 50.68 -5.95 -15.77
C LYS A 443 50.35 -4.44 -15.77
N GLY A 444 50.97 -3.72 -14.85
CA GLY A 444 50.86 -2.25 -14.70
C GLY A 444 49.87 -1.76 -13.63
N TRP A 445 49.11 -2.65 -12.99
CA TRP A 445 48.36 -2.33 -11.78
C TRP A 445 49.24 -2.51 -10.54
N LYS A 446 49.18 -1.56 -9.60
CA LYS A 446 49.91 -1.60 -8.33
C LYS A 446 48.90 -1.62 -7.19
N ILE A 447 49.16 -2.43 -6.16
CA ILE A 447 48.39 -2.39 -4.93
C ILE A 447 48.67 -1.06 -4.20
N PHE A 448 47.62 -0.44 -3.68
CA PHE A 448 47.68 0.83 -2.95
C PHE A 448 47.60 0.60 -1.45
#